data_AF-A0A379FFT0-F1
#
_entry.id   AF-A0A379FFT0-F1
#
_cell.length_a   1.000
_cell.length_b   1.000
_cell.length_c   1.000
_cell.angle_alpha   90.00
_cell.angle_beta   90.00
_cell.angle_gamma   90.00
#
_symmetry.space_group_name_H-M   'P 1'
#
loop_
_entity.id
_entity.type
_entity.pdbx_description
1 polymer ?
#
loop_
_entity_poly.entity_id
_entity_poly.type
_entity_poly.pdbx_seq_one_letter_code
_entity_poly.pdbx_strand_id
1 'polypeptide(L)'
;MIKLEINNAEYIAQLEEARLSADNPYGYLFMDIVFSDPRFDKNTFEMKNVKREPMRTYMTEAVARDLFEKLERYFNHKNMVLTSKT
;
A
#
# COMPACT_ATOMS: atom_id res chain seq x y z
N MET A 1 11.04 -32.12 -17.28
CA MET A 1 10.87 -31.39 -16.00
C MET A 1 11.57 -30.05 -16.16
N ILE A 2 10.83 -29.00 -16.52
CA ILE A 2 11.42 -27.66 -16.66
C ILE A 2 11.74 -27.19 -15.24
N LYS A 3 13.03 -27.12 -14.89
CA LYS A 3 13.47 -26.34 -13.73
C LYS A 3 13.06 -24.90 -14.06
N LEU A 4 11.91 -24.47 -13.54
CA LEU A 4 11.64 -23.04 -13.39
C LEU A 4 12.69 -22.56 -12.40
N GLU A 5 13.81 -22.09 -12.93
CA GLU A 5 14.65 -21.12 -12.25
C GLU A 5 13.75 -19.91 -12.04
N ILE A 6 12.96 -19.97 -10.97
CA ILE A 6 12.19 -18.84 -10.46
C ILE A 6 13.27 -17.86 -10.05
N ASN A 7 13.68 -17.02 -11.02
CA ASN A 7 14.60 -15.93 -10.79
C ASN A 7 14.07 -15.19 -9.56
N ASN A 8 14.89 -15.14 -8.51
CA ASN A 8 14.73 -14.21 -7.39
C ASN A 8 14.94 -12.76 -7.87
N ALA A 9 14.42 -12.39 -9.05
CA ALA A 9 14.22 -11.02 -9.44
C ALA A 9 13.15 -10.50 -8.48
N GLU A 10 13.63 -9.97 -7.36
CA GLU A 10 12.93 -9.26 -6.30
C GLU A 10 11.52 -8.86 -6.73
N TYR A 11 10.52 -9.62 -6.30
CA TYR A 11 9.14 -9.30 -6.57
C TYR A 11 8.83 -7.96 -5.88
N ILE A 12 8.81 -6.89 -6.66
CA ILE A 12 8.60 -5.52 -6.18
C ILE A 12 7.23 -5.48 -5.49
N ALA A 13 7.22 -5.00 -4.25
CA ALA A 13 6.00 -4.85 -3.47
C ALA A 13 5.04 -3.93 -4.22
N GLN A 14 3.78 -4.36 -4.36
CA GLN A 14 2.75 -3.55 -5.01
C GLN A 14 2.08 -2.67 -3.96
N LEU A 15 1.90 -1.40 -4.29
CA LEU A 15 1.11 -0.50 -3.47
C LEU A 15 -0.36 -0.86 -3.68
N GLU A 16 -1.08 -1.18 -2.60
CA GLU A 16 -2.45 -1.68 -2.66
C GLU A 16 -3.48 -0.64 -2.23
N GLU A 17 -3.17 0.10 -1.17
CA GLU A 17 -4.12 0.99 -0.51
C GLU A 17 -3.38 2.11 0.23
N ALA A 18 -3.97 3.30 0.27
CA ALA A 18 -3.54 4.37 1.15
C ALA A 18 -4.73 4.92 1.94
N ARG A 19 -4.54 5.07 3.25
CA ARG A 19 -5.55 5.59 4.17
C ARG A 19 -5.00 6.83 4.85
N LEU A 20 -5.70 7.96 4.73
CA LEU A 20 -5.32 9.20 5.40
C LEU A 20 -6.26 9.45 6.57
N SER A 21 -5.70 9.67 7.75
CA SER A 21 -6.45 10.05 8.94
C SER A 21 -6.38 11.56 9.14
N ALA A 22 -7.52 12.23 9.02
CA ALA A 22 -7.62 13.68 9.13
C ALA A 22 -7.72 14.18 10.58
N ASP A 23 -7.89 13.27 11.54
CA ASP A 23 -8.23 13.62 12.93
C ASP A 23 -7.05 13.41 13.89
N ASN A 24 -6.04 14.28 13.74
CA ASN A 24 -4.73 14.18 14.38
C ASN A 24 -4.29 15.53 15.00
N PRO A 25 -3.26 15.54 15.88
CA PRO A 25 -2.75 16.75 16.49
C PRO A 25 -2.45 17.84 15.45
N TYR A 26 -2.73 19.10 15.81
CA TYR A 26 -2.64 20.25 14.90
C TYR A 26 -1.33 20.24 14.10
N GLY A 27 -1.44 20.21 12.78
CA GLY A 27 -0.31 20.27 11.85
C GLY A 27 0.26 18.93 11.37
N TYR A 28 -0.18 17.78 11.90
CA TYR A 28 0.28 16.45 11.45
C TYR A 28 -0.88 15.52 11.16
N LEU A 29 -0.75 14.65 10.14
CA LEU A 29 -1.69 13.59 9.81
C LEU A 29 -1.00 12.23 9.80
N PHE A 30 -1.71 11.18 10.22
CA PHE A 30 -1.28 9.79 10.02
C PHE A 30 -1.73 9.28 8.66
N MET A 31 -0.85 8.53 8.00
CA MET A 31 -1.16 7.78 6.79
C MET A 31 -0.80 6.31 7.00
N ASP A 32 -1.74 5.42 6.71
CA ASP A 32 -1.49 3.98 6.63
C ASP A 32 -1.34 3.58 5.17
N ILE A 33 -0.23 2.94 4.83
CA ILE A 33 0.05 2.47 3.48
C ILE A 33 0.10 0.95 3.49
N VAL A 34 -0.70 0.32 2.63
CA VAL A 34 -0.74 -1.14 2.49
C VAL A 34 0.00 -1.54 1.23
N PHE A 35 0.92 -2.49 1.38
CA PHE A 35 1.62 -3.13 0.27
C PHE A 35 1.21 -4.60 0.17
N SER A 36 1.38 -5.21 -1.00
CA SER A 36 1.35 -6.65 -1.18
C SER A 36 2.65 -7.18 -1.80
N ASP A 37 3.03 -8.38 -1.39
CA ASP A 37 4.14 -9.10 -1.99
C ASP A 37 3.61 -10.17 -2.93
N PRO A 38 4.04 -10.20 -4.20
CA PRO A 38 3.81 -11.35 -5.06
C PRO A 38 4.52 -12.58 -4.48
N ARG A 39 3.75 -13.62 -4.17
CA ARG A 39 4.25 -14.90 -3.67
C ARG A 39 3.72 -16.04 -4.52
N PHE A 40 4.60 -16.98 -4.86
CA PHE A 40 4.21 -18.19 -5.56
C PHE A 40 3.55 -19.18 -4.61
N ASP A 41 2.31 -19.56 -4.90
CA ASP A 41 1.59 -20.60 -4.18
C ASP A 41 1.94 -21.97 -4.78
N LYS A 42 2.64 -22.80 -4.01
CA LYS A 42 3.07 -24.14 -4.45
C LYS A 42 1.92 -25.13 -4.59
N ASN A 43 0.78 -24.89 -3.94
CA ASN A 43 -0.37 -25.78 -4.00
C ASN A 43 -1.23 -25.51 -5.24
N THR A 44 -1.38 -24.24 -5.63
CA THR A 44 -2.16 -23.87 -6.82
C THR A 44 -1.29 -23.63 -8.06
N PHE A 45 0.03 -23.55 -7.90
CA PHE A 45 0.99 -23.17 -8.95
C PHE A 45 0.73 -21.78 -9.56
N GLU A 46 0.14 -20.87 -8.78
CA GLU A 46 -0.22 -19.50 -9.20
C GLU A 46 0.53 -18.44 -8.38
N MET A 47 0.71 -17.26 -8.97
CA MET A 47 1.19 -16.08 -8.24
C MET A 47 0.02 -15.43 -7.50
N LYS A 48 0.21 -15.16 -6.21
CA LYS A 48 -0.78 -14.47 -5.37
C LYS A 48 -0.14 -13.27 -4.69
N ASN A 49 -0.86 -12.16 -4.63
CA ASN A 49 -0.45 -11.01 -3.86
C ASN A 49 -0.83 -11.20 -2.39
N VAL A 50 0.16 -11.23 -1.50
CA VAL A 50 -0.06 -11.35 -0.06
C VAL A 50 0.09 -9.97 0.56
N LYS A 51 -1.02 -9.42 1.09
CA LYS A 51 -1.01 -8.11 1.75
C LYS A 51 -0.15 -8.16 3.01
N ARG A 52 0.64 -7.10 3.21
CA ARG A 52 1.40 -6.83 4.44
C ARG A 52 0.49 -6.13 5.44
N GLU A 53 0.92 -6.14 6.70
CA GLU A 53 0.34 -5.26 7.72
C GLU A 53 0.48 -3.79 7.28
N PRO A 54 -0.55 -2.94 7.49
CA PRO A 54 -0.48 -1.53 7.14
C PRO A 54 0.70 -0.83 7.81
N MET A 55 1.50 -0.14 7.01
CA MET A 55 2.62 0.65 7.51
C MET A 55 2.13 2.05 7.85
N ARG A 56 2.08 2.37 9.15
CA ARG A 56 1.72 3.70 9.63
C ARG A 56 2.90 4.65 9.60
N THR A 57 2.69 5.83 9.03
CA THR A 57 3.61 6.97 9.10
C THR A 57 2.86 8.24 9.51
N TYR A 58 3.59 9.26 9.94
CA TYR A 58 3.05 10.59 10.22
C TYR A 58 3.86 11.63 9.48
N MET A 59 3.19 12.68 9.02
CA MET A 59 3.83 13.78 8.31
C MET A 59 3.02 15.06 8.48
N THR A 60 3.60 16.20 8.16
CA THR A 60 2.88 17.48 8.21
C THR A 60 1.66 17.42 7.30
N GLU A 61 0.60 18.14 7.65
CA GLU A 61 -0.66 18.10 6.90
C GLU A 61 -0.46 18.36 5.40
N ALA A 62 0.36 19.36 5.05
CA ALA A 62 0.66 19.69 3.66
C ALA A 62 1.29 18.52 2.89
N VAL A 63 2.27 17.83 3.50
CA VAL A 63 2.96 16.68 2.89
C VAL A 63 2.02 15.48 2.80
N ALA A 64 1.20 15.25 3.83
CA ALA A 64 0.24 14.16 3.86
C ALA A 64 -0.80 14.27 2.75
N ARG A 65 -1.34 15.47 2.55
CA ARG A 65 -2.34 15.74 1.51
C ARG A 65 -1.74 15.66 0.11
N ASP A 66 -0.56 16.24 -0.11
CA ASP A 66 0.15 16.16 -1.40
C ASP A 66 0.48 14.72 -1.78
N LEU A 67 0.97 13.91 -0.83
CA LEU A 67 1.21 12.49 -1.08
C LEU A 67 -0.10 11.74 -1.36
N PHE A 68 -1.15 11.99 -0.58
CA PHE A 68 -2.44 11.33 -0.77
C PHE A 68 -3.04 11.63 -2.16
N GLU A 69 -2.97 12.87 -2.63
CA GLU A 69 -3.42 13.25 -3.98
C GLU A 69 -2.60 12.54 -5.08
N LYS A 70 -1.28 12.43 -4.91
CA LYS A 70 -0.42 11.70 -5.87
C LYS A 70 -0.78 10.22 -5.92
N LEU A 71 -1.05 9.61 -4.77
CA LEU A 71 -1.48 8.21 -4.69
C LEU A 71 -2.88 8.02 -5.26
N GLU A 72 -3.78 8.99 -5.10
CA GLU A 72 -5.11 8.97 -5.68
C GLU A 72 -5.07 8.84 -7.21
N ARG A 73 -4.17 9.60 -7.86
CA ARG A 73 -3.92 9.51 -9.30
C ARG A 73 -3.34 8.15 -9.69
N TYR A 74 -2.41 7.61 -8.90
CA TYR A 74 -1.84 6.28 -9.15
C TYR A 74 -2.92 5.19 -9.13
N PHE A 75 -3.87 5.29 -8.18
CA PHE A 75 -4.92 4.29 -8.04
C PHE A 75 -6.17 4.54 -8.89
N ASN A 76 -6.22 5.61 -9.69
CA ASN A 76 -7.45 6.06 -10.35
C ASN A 76 -8.64 6.14 -9.35
N HIS A 77 -8.40 6.72 -8.16
CA HIS A 77 -9.34 6.82 -7.03
C HIS A 77 -9.80 5.51 -6.37
N LYS A 78 -9.36 4.35 -6.86
CA LYS A 78 -9.65 3.06 -6.20
C LYS A 78 -8.77 2.93 -4.95
N ASN A 79 -9.19 2.15 -3.96
CA ASN A 79 -8.37 1.84 -2.78
C ASN A 79 -7.81 3.07 -2.02
N MET A 80 -8.53 4.19 -2.05
CA MET A 80 -8.25 5.38 -1.26
C MET A 80 -9.29 5.51 -0.16
N VAL A 81 -8.85 5.65 1.08
CA VAL A 81 -9.76 5.80 2.23
C VAL A 81 -9.40 7.06 3.01
N LEU A 82 -10.29 8.04 3.00
CA LEU A 82 -10.23 9.15 3.94
C LEU A 82 -10.96 8.74 5.22
N THR A 83 -10.26 8.77 6.34
CA THR A 83 -10.83 8.44 7.66
C THR A 83 -10.93 9.70 8.51
N SER A 84 -12.13 9.97 9.01
CA SER A 84 -12.42 10.99 10.03
C SER A 84 -13.07 10.29 11.23
N LYS A 85 -12.84 10.76 12.47
CA LYS A 85 -13.65 10.26 13.60
C LYS A 85 -15.12 10.60 13.36
N THR A 86 -15.98 9.64 13.70
CA THR A 86 -17.42 9.82 13.87
C THR A 86 -17.70 10.28 15.29
#